data_AF-M5E046-F1
#
_entry.id   AF-M5E046-F1
#
_cell.length_a   1.000
_cell.length_b   1.000
_cell.length_c   1.000
_cell.angle_alpha   90.00
_cell.angle_beta   90.00
_cell.angle_gamma   90.00
#
_symmetry.space_group_name_H-M   'P 1'
#
loop_
_entity.id
_entity.type
_entity.pdbx_description
1 polymer ?
#
loop_
_entity_poly.entity_id
_entity_poly.type
_entity_poly.pdbx_seq_one_letter_code
_entity_poly.pdbx_strand_id
1 'polypeptide(L)'
;MEIDNFDMDNKPNEWPANAIECQLDNIYTQLTSFKEESCYKNKEVLLSLISDYDLNQSSMLGLVRTTDYEVALINTLFFEAMFLNLSALKTYLYELVGHKTRMQKMASLVSEGDISLEIEEFKGLFHSLKLYHITYQQFNVEKNGSYTENLVEVVEEFIEFSKENDPENIFEKNIEMITKSYISLLNDISYFRCIKRNKIWAFSRNEIYKLFNLAAKLSKLNGDSPVVSPLKGVLMTSISNYILKSRNDYNKDYICKYISSEVAKKSIDNHEIWMSKIENLNDEREQRVVPELFEEAEWINHSWANNINFESKREYYVSSFSKTLNDSIMKKEYGACIYGYKDDRMVEVLSPIMYRYKKDDTKSPAFSQVIAFDVIYDREEAKKEIKFLCDVIDCFDISDVDKNSFLEEILQYWILSVKDKKWAYERERRYVLFMYDDYDYKEIDTKNPSFLKLKTSLFIQPDFILGENPVKPFIRKMVENKRKAIYTKPYLFCNNCLNRDFDIVAGGIKEINSCTVCGSQNISLKKPSK
;
A
#
# COMPACT_ATOMS: atom_id res chain seq x y z
N MET A 1 -1.67 12.60 -26.24
CA MET A 1 -1.63 13.86 -25.48
C MET A 1 -0.26 13.91 -24.85
N GLU A 2 0.54 14.90 -25.25
CA GLU A 2 1.87 15.13 -24.69
C GLU A 2 1.74 15.25 -23.17
N ILE A 3 2.70 14.68 -22.45
CA ILE A 3 2.86 14.97 -21.03
C ILE A 3 3.18 16.46 -21.01
N ASP A 4 2.21 17.31 -20.68
CA ASP A 4 2.50 18.71 -20.39
C ASP A 4 3.63 18.67 -19.36
N ASN A 5 4.80 19.21 -19.74
CA ASN A 5 5.88 19.41 -18.79
C ASN A 5 5.25 20.17 -17.62
N PHE A 6 5.13 19.51 -16.47
CA PHE A 6 4.61 20.16 -15.28
C PHE A 6 5.52 21.35 -15.01
N ASP A 7 4.99 22.57 -15.17
CA ASP A 7 5.78 23.79 -15.08
C ASP A 7 6.27 23.96 -13.64
N MET A 8 7.51 23.52 -13.42
CA MET A 8 8.23 23.63 -12.16
C MET A 8 9.05 24.94 -12.08
N ASP A 9 8.93 25.83 -13.08
CA ASP A 9 9.78 27.03 -13.19
C ASP A 9 9.27 28.18 -12.31
N ASN A 10 8.03 28.11 -11.83
CA ASN A 10 7.37 29.15 -11.04
C ASN A 10 7.36 28.87 -9.52
N LYS A 11 8.50 28.47 -8.95
CA LYS A 11 8.63 28.23 -7.50
C LYS A 11 8.37 29.53 -6.70
N PRO A 12 7.40 29.58 -5.76
CA PRO A 12 7.13 30.79 -4.99
C PRO A 12 8.33 31.20 -4.11
N ASN A 13 8.58 32.51 -3.99
CA ASN A 13 9.69 33.04 -3.19
C ASN A 13 9.61 32.64 -1.71
N GLU A 14 8.41 32.46 -1.18
CA GLU A 14 8.17 32.08 0.22
C GLU A 14 8.15 30.56 0.42
N TRP A 15 8.56 29.76 -0.58
CA TRP A 15 8.55 28.31 -0.47
C TRP A 15 9.75 27.78 0.33
N PRO A 16 9.56 26.83 1.27
CA PRO A 16 8.27 26.32 1.75
C PRO A 16 7.66 27.24 2.82
N ALA A 17 6.37 27.57 2.70
CA ALA A 17 5.63 28.38 3.68
C ALA A 17 4.90 27.54 4.74
N ASN A 18 4.86 26.23 4.57
CA ASN A 18 4.24 25.30 5.51
C ASN A 18 4.94 23.94 5.50
N ALA A 19 4.57 23.10 6.48
CA ALA A 19 5.16 21.79 6.65
C ALA A 19 4.83 20.81 5.51
N ILE A 20 3.71 20.99 4.78
CA ILE A 20 3.34 20.16 3.63
C ILE A 20 4.29 20.44 2.47
N GLU A 21 4.50 21.71 2.13
CA GLU A 21 5.43 22.15 1.07
C GLU A 21 6.84 21.64 1.35
N CYS A 22 7.31 21.76 2.60
CA CYS A 22 8.60 21.21 3.03
C CYS A 22 8.67 19.68 2.89
N GLN A 23 7.61 18.97 3.24
CA GLN A 23 7.54 17.52 3.10
C GLN A 23 7.61 17.08 1.63
N LEU A 24 6.93 17.78 0.72
CA LEU A 24 7.00 17.53 -0.72
C LEU A 24 8.42 17.73 -1.27
N ASP A 25 9.10 18.80 -0.88
CA ASP A 25 10.52 19.04 -1.25
C ASP A 25 11.44 17.92 -0.74
N ASN A 26 11.24 17.47 0.50
CA ASN A 26 12.03 16.38 1.08
C ASN A 26 11.79 15.06 0.33
N ILE A 27 10.54 14.75 -0.01
CA ILE A 27 10.19 13.56 -0.79
C ILE A 27 10.82 13.63 -2.18
N TYR A 28 10.68 14.76 -2.88
CA TYR A 28 11.25 14.95 -4.22
C TYR A 28 12.77 14.82 -4.24
N THR A 29 13.44 15.46 -3.28
CA THR A 29 14.90 15.35 -3.09
C THR A 29 15.30 13.89 -2.89
N GLN A 30 14.65 13.19 -1.96
CA GLN A 30 15.00 11.81 -1.64
C GLN A 30 14.65 10.83 -2.77
N LEU A 31 13.59 11.09 -3.53
CA LEU A 31 13.21 10.33 -4.71
C LEU A 31 14.30 10.44 -5.79
N THR A 32 14.82 11.65 -6.00
CA THR A 32 15.93 11.92 -6.91
C THR A 32 17.19 11.17 -6.46
N SER A 33 17.55 11.25 -5.18
CA SER A 33 18.68 10.49 -4.62
C SER A 33 18.51 8.98 -4.76
N PHE A 34 17.28 8.45 -4.63
CA PHE A 34 17.02 7.03 -4.87
C PHE A 34 17.17 6.64 -6.35
N LYS A 35 16.77 7.51 -7.28
CA LYS A 35 16.95 7.27 -8.72
C LYS A 35 18.43 7.27 -9.11
N GLU A 36 19.21 8.19 -8.55
CA GLU A 36 20.66 8.30 -8.77
C GLU A 36 21.42 7.13 -8.13
N GLU A 37 21.12 6.82 -6.87
CA GLU A 37 21.74 5.74 -6.10
C GLU A 37 20.69 4.83 -5.45
N SER A 38 20.17 3.88 -6.24
CA SER A 38 19.16 2.95 -5.75
C SER A 38 19.77 1.90 -4.80
N CYS A 39 19.46 1.99 -3.51
CA CYS A 39 19.88 1.02 -2.49
C CYS A 39 18.90 0.99 -1.31
N TYR A 40 19.00 -0.03 -0.45
CA TYR A 40 18.14 -0.19 0.72
C TYR A 40 18.20 1.01 1.69
N LYS A 41 19.30 1.77 1.72
CA LYS A 41 19.43 2.98 2.55
C LYS A 41 18.57 4.13 2.04
N ASN A 42 18.74 4.51 0.78
CA ASN A 42 17.94 5.57 0.15
C ASN A 42 16.46 5.18 0.10
N LYS A 43 16.19 3.90 -0.12
CA LYS A 43 14.86 3.32 -0.02
C LYS A 43 14.25 3.52 1.38
N GLU A 44 14.96 3.22 2.46
CA GLU A 44 14.43 3.40 3.83
C GLU A 44 14.14 4.88 4.14
N VAL A 45 14.98 5.81 3.71
CA VAL A 45 14.73 7.25 3.92
C VAL A 45 13.48 7.67 3.14
N LEU A 46 13.38 7.31 1.86
CA LEU A 46 12.21 7.61 1.03
C LEU A 46 10.92 7.05 1.64
N LEU A 47 10.92 5.76 1.99
CA LEU A 47 9.77 5.12 2.63
C LEU A 47 9.42 5.81 3.94
N SER A 48 10.40 6.22 4.74
CA SER A 48 10.14 6.89 6.01
C SER A 48 9.49 8.27 5.88
N LEU A 49 9.63 8.93 4.73
CA LEU A 49 8.99 10.22 4.43
C LEU A 49 7.52 10.05 3.97
N ILE A 50 7.15 8.89 3.44
CA ILE A 50 5.82 8.63 2.85
C ILE A 50 5.01 7.58 3.61
N SER A 51 5.54 7.09 4.74
CA SER A 51 4.96 5.98 5.51
C SER A 51 4.66 6.41 6.94
N ASP A 52 3.63 7.24 7.07
CA ASP A 52 3.07 7.59 8.36
C ASP A 52 2.07 6.53 8.81
N TYR A 53 2.27 6.00 10.01
CA TYR A 53 1.29 5.10 10.62
C TYR A 53 0.37 5.84 11.60
N ASP A 54 0.96 6.64 12.49
CA ASP A 54 0.18 7.37 13.48
C ASP A 54 -0.52 8.55 12.79
N LEU A 55 -1.80 8.78 13.13
CA LEU A 55 -2.61 9.83 12.51
C LEU A 55 -2.01 11.21 12.69
N ASN A 56 -1.32 11.41 13.81
CA ASN A 56 -0.72 12.68 14.21
C ASN A 56 0.79 12.76 13.94
N GLN A 57 1.35 11.90 13.09
CA GLN A 57 2.79 11.89 12.80
C GLN A 57 3.25 13.13 12.00
N SER A 58 2.51 13.51 10.96
CA SER A 58 2.86 14.63 10.07
C SER A 58 2.43 15.99 10.62
N SER A 59 3.22 17.03 10.35
CA SER A 59 2.95 18.41 10.80
C SER A 59 2.05 19.17 9.81
N MET A 60 1.28 20.12 10.36
CA MET A 60 0.37 21.00 9.60
C MET A 60 0.67 22.49 9.88
N LEU A 61 1.85 22.78 10.43
CA LEU A 61 2.22 24.14 10.78
C LEU A 61 2.54 24.95 9.51
N GLY A 62 2.10 26.21 9.49
CA GLY A 62 2.39 27.18 8.44
C GLY A 62 1.13 27.72 7.77
N LEU A 63 1.33 28.42 6.65
CA LEU A 63 0.26 29.05 5.88
C LEU A 63 -0.63 28.01 5.19
N VAL A 64 -1.96 28.13 5.33
CA VAL A 64 -2.93 27.34 4.56
C VAL A 64 -3.03 27.94 3.17
N ARG A 65 -2.37 27.31 2.20
CA ARG A 65 -2.44 27.67 0.77
C ARG A 65 -2.25 26.44 -0.11
N THR A 66 -2.62 26.55 -1.37
CA THR A 66 -2.22 25.68 -2.47
C THR A 66 -1.73 26.57 -3.58
N THR A 67 -0.66 26.19 -4.27
CA THR A 67 -0.11 26.96 -5.41
C THR A 67 0.00 26.04 -6.63
N ASP A 68 0.06 26.63 -7.82
CA ASP A 68 0.30 25.87 -9.06
C ASP A 68 1.61 25.07 -8.99
N TYR A 69 2.65 25.63 -8.38
CA TYR A 69 3.92 24.93 -8.15
C TYR A 69 3.75 23.69 -7.26
N GLU A 70 2.93 23.76 -6.21
CA GLU A 70 2.63 22.59 -5.39
C GLU A 70 1.93 21.48 -6.20
N VAL A 71 0.97 21.88 -7.06
CA VAL A 71 0.25 20.95 -7.94
C VAL A 71 1.19 20.33 -8.97
N ALA A 72 2.08 21.12 -9.58
CA ALA A 72 3.12 20.64 -10.49
C ALA A 72 4.06 19.64 -9.80
N LEU A 73 4.45 19.90 -8.54
CA LEU A 73 5.28 19.00 -7.76
C LEU A 73 4.54 17.71 -7.38
N ILE A 74 3.27 17.79 -6.97
CA ILE A 74 2.41 16.62 -6.70
C ILE A 74 2.30 15.75 -7.95
N ASN A 75 2.03 16.35 -9.11
CA ASN A 75 1.92 15.64 -10.37
C ASN A 75 3.24 14.99 -10.80
N THR A 76 4.36 15.70 -10.63
CA THR A 76 5.70 15.18 -10.91
C THR A 76 6.00 13.97 -10.02
N LEU A 77 5.74 14.06 -8.72
CA LEU A 77 5.91 12.94 -7.79
C LEU A 77 4.99 11.76 -8.12
N PHE A 78 3.73 12.03 -8.51
CA PHE A 78 2.78 10.99 -8.90
C PHE A 78 3.24 10.24 -10.16
N PHE A 79 3.71 10.99 -11.15
CA PHE A 79 4.25 10.44 -12.39
C PHE A 79 5.51 9.61 -12.11
N GLU A 80 6.46 10.14 -11.35
CA GLU A 80 7.67 9.41 -10.97
C GLU A 80 7.36 8.13 -10.16
N ALA A 81 6.38 8.18 -9.25
CA ALA A 81 5.92 7.02 -8.50
C ALA A 81 5.41 5.90 -9.42
N MET A 82 4.72 6.24 -10.50
CA MET A 82 4.27 5.28 -11.51
C MET A 82 5.47 4.62 -12.23
N PHE A 83 6.48 5.39 -12.65
CA PHE A 83 7.69 4.82 -13.28
C PHE A 83 8.50 3.94 -12.34
N LEU A 84 8.53 4.28 -11.06
CA LEU A 84 9.23 3.53 -10.02
C LEU A 84 8.42 2.35 -9.48
N ASN A 85 7.15 2.16 -9.88
CA ASN A 85 6.23 1.23 -9.20
C ASN A 85 6.10 1.47 -7.68
N LEU A 86 6.25 2.71 -7.22
CA LEU A 86 6.18 3.05 -5.80
C LEU A 86 4.75 3.38 -5.38
N SER A 87 3.93 2.35 -5.19
CA SER A 87 2.51 2.52 -4.83
C SER A 87 2.29 3.32 -3.55
N ALA A 88 3.16 3.16 -2.55
CA ALA A 88 3.11 3.95 -1.31
C ALA A 88 3.15 5.47 -1.53
N LEU A 89 3.92 5.96 -2.51
CA LEU A 89 3.98 7.39 -2.81
C LEU A 89 2.68 7.86 -3.47
N LYS A 90 2.11 7.06 -4.38
CA LYS A 90 0.79 7.37 -4.96
C LYS A 90 -0.29 7.45 -3.88
N THR A 91 -0.35 6.45 -3.00
CA THR A 91 -1.27 6.44 -1.86
C THR A 91 -1.07 7.67 -0.96
N TYR A 92 0.17 8.02 -0.62
CA TYR A 92 0.48 9.23 0.15
C TYR A 92 -0.03 10.51 -0.53
N LEU A 93 0.11 10.63 -1.85
CA LEU A 93 -0.37 11.81 -2.58
C LEU A 93 -1.90 11.90 -2.61
N TYR A 94 -2.61 10.77 -2.69
CA TYR A 94 -4.07 10.74 -2.50
C TYR A 94 -4.47 11.19 -1.09
N GLU A 95 -3.79 10.71 -0.05
CA GLU A 95 -4.02 11.17 1.33
C GLU A 95 -3.83 12.68 1.44
N LEU A 96 -2.74 13.20 0.86
CA LEU A 96 -2.42 14.62 0.86
C LEU A 96 -3.51 15.45 0.19
N VAL A 97 -3.95 15.06 -1.02
CA VAL A 97 -5.02 15.77 -1.75
C VAL A 97 -6.32 15.80 -0.94
N GLY A 98 -6.71 14.66 -0.34
CA GLY A 98 -7.91 14.59 0.50
C GLY A 98 -7.77 15.41 1.78
N HIS A 99 -6.58 15.40 2.38
CA HIS A 99 -6.27 16.22 3.54
C HIS A 99 -6.37 17.71 3.22
N LYS A 100 -5.80 18.17 2.10
CA LYS A 100 -5.89 19.57 1.65
C LYS A 100 -7.32 19.99 1.33
N THR A 101 -8.09 19.11 0.70
CA THR A 101 -9.52 19.33 0.46
C THR A 101 -10.30 19.55 1.76
N ARG A 102 -9.99 18.74 2.79
CA ARG A 102 -10.56 18.92 4.12
C ARG A 102 -10.13 20.23 4.78
N MET A 103 -8.84 20.59 4.67
CA MET A 103 -8.32 21.85 5.20
C MET A 103 -8.98 23.07 4.54
N GLN A 104 -9.16 23.04 3.21
CA GLN A 104 -9.83 24.12 2.47
C GLN A 104 -11.25 24.35 3.00
N LYS A 105 -12.02 23.27 3.16
CA LYS A 105 -13.35 23.33 3.78
C LYS A 105 -13.31 23.91 5.19
N MET A 106 -12.31 23.56 6.00
CA MET A 106 -12.20 24.11 7.35
C MET A 106 -11.85 25.60 7.32
N ALA A 107 -10.97 26.02 6.41
CA ALA A 107 -10.61 27.42 6.23
C ALA A 107 -11.82 28.26 5.75
N SER A 108 -12.57 27.77 4.75
CA SER A 108 -13.77 28.44 4.25
C SER A 108 -14.87 28.62 5.30
N LEU A 109 -14.90 27.79 6.33
CA LEU A 109 -15.87 27.88 7.43
C LEU A 109 -15.43 28.79 8.59
N VAL A 110 -14.13 29.04 8.73
CA VAL A 110 -13.55 29.72 9.90
C VAL A 110 -12.99 31.10 9.57
N SER A 111 -12.60 31.33 8.32
CA SER A 111 -12.04 32.60 7.88
C SER A 111 -13.11 33.68 7.77
N GLU A 112 -12.77 34.90 8.22
CA GLU A 112 -13.64 36.10 8.09
C GLU A 112 -13.72 36.65 6.65
N GLY A 113 -13.00 36.03 5.70
CA GLY A 113 -13.03 36.36 4.27
C GLY A 113 -13.63 35.24 3.43
N ASP A 114 -13.97 35.55 2.17
CA ASP A 114 -14.56 34.63 1.19
C ASP A 114 -13.52 33.62 0.65
N ILE A 115 -13.04 32.71 1.49
CA ILE A 115 -12.24 31.57 1.04
C ILE A 115 -13.20 30.56 0.38
N SER A 116 -12.96 30.26 -0.90
CA SER A 116 -13.76 29.27 -1.64
C SER A 116 -13.68 27.88 -1.01
N LEU A 117 -14.77 27.11 -1.12
CA LEU A 117 -14.78 25.69 -0.79
C LEU A 117 -13.93 24.85 -1.77
N GLU A 118 -13.72 25.38 -2.98
CA GLU A 118 -12.92 24.77 -4.05
C GLU A 118 -11.46 25.22 -3.97
N ILE A 119 -10.56 24.33 -4.40
CA ILE A 119 -9.14 24.63 -4.60
C ILE A 119 -8.94 24.75 -6.11
N GLU A 120 -8.86 25.97 -6.63
CA GLU A 120 -8.80 26.23 -8.09
C GLU A 120 -7.60 25.53 -8.72
N GLU A 121 -6.44 25.57 -8.06
CA GLU A 121 -5.18 24.98 -8.52
C GLU A 121 -5.32 23.46 -8.73
N PHE A 122 -6.19 22.79 -7.96
CA PHE A 122 -6.42 21.35 -8.08
C PHE A 122 -7.10 20.95 -9.40
N LYS A 123 -7.60 21.91 -10.20
CA LYS A 123 -8.00 21.63 -11.58
C LYS A 123 -6.85 21.12 -12.45
N GLY A 124 -5.60 21.46 -12.11
CA GLY A 124 -4.37 21.01 -12.76
C GLY A 124 -3.82 19.68 -12.24
N LEU A 125 -4.47 19.01 -11.28
CA LEU A 125 -4.02 17.70 -10.81
C LEU A 125 -4.11 16.64 -11.92
N PHE A 126 -3.24 15.64 -11.83
CA PHE A 126 -3.33 14.41 -12.62
C PHE A 126 -4.73 13.81 -12.50
N HIS A 127 -5.30 13.32 -13.62
CA HIS A 127 -6.74 13.04 -13.72
C HIS A 127 -7.29 12.12 -12.62
N SER A 128 -6.54 11.10 -12.20
CA SER A 128 -6.95 10.21 -11.11
C SER A 128 -6.92 10.89 -9.72
N LEU A 129 -5.94 11.77 -9.46
CA LEU A 129 -5.90 12.64 -8.26
C LEU A 129 -7.04 13.66 -8.27
N LYS A 130 -7.34 14.23 -9.44
CA LYS A 130 -8.45 15.17 -9.64
C LYS A 130 -9.81 14.49 -9.40
N LEU A 131 -10.02 13.29 -9.97
CA LEU A 131 -11.20 12.48 -9.70
C LEU A 131 -11.36 12.23 -8.20
N TYR A 132 -10.28 11.82 -7.52
CA TYR A 132 -10.29 11.63 -6.08
C TYR A 132 -10.64 12.92 -5.32
N HIS A 133 -10.07 14.06 -5.70
CA HIS A 133 -10.37 15.36 -5.09
C HIS A 133 -11.86 15.68 -5.18
N ILE A 134 -12.44 15.60 -6.38
CA ILE A 134 -13.86 15.94 -6.64
C ILE A 134 -14.77 15.02 -5.82
N THR A 135 -14.56 13.71 -5.91
CA THR A 135 -15.32 12.73 -5.13
C THR A 135 -15.18 12.95 -3.62
N TYR A 136 -13.95 13.20 -3.14
CA TYR A 136 -13.73 13.43 -1.71
C TYR A 136 -14.33 14.75 -1.24
N GLN A 137 -14.32 15.79 -2.07
CA GLN A 137 -14.98 17.05 -1.78
C GLN A 137 -16.49 16.85 -1.64
N GLN A 138 -17.14 16.15 -2.60
CA GLN A 138 -18.57 15.82 -2.52
C GLN A 138 -18.89 15.03 -1.26
N PHE A 139 -18.19 13.91 -1.05
CA PHE A 139 -18.32 13.07 0.15
C PHE A 139 -18.16 13.87 1.45
N ASN A 140 -17.18 14.77 1.52
CA ASN A 140 -16.90 15.56 2.71
C ASN A 140 -17.89 16.71 2.91
N VAL A 141 -18.34 17.39 1.84
CA VAL A 141 -19.24 18.56 1.88
C VAL A 141 -20.68 18.12 2.09
N GLU A 142 -21.18 17.24 1.23
CA GLU A 142 -22.59 16.80 1.23
C GLU A 142 -22.90 15.87 2.40
N LYS A 143 -21.90 15.08 2.84
CA LYS A 143 -22.01 14.08 3.92
C LYS A 143 -23.14 13.06 3.71
N ASN A 144 -23.58 12.86 2.47
CA ASN A 144 -24.57 11.86 2.11
C ASN A 144 -23.86 10.63 1.56
N GLY A 145 -24.23 9.45 2.08
CA GLY A 145 -23.70 8.17 1.60
C GLY A 145 -22.24 7.88 1.98
N SER A 146 -21.78 6.75 1.47
CA SER A 146 -20.39 6.27 1.54
C SER A 146 -19.51 6.95 0.47
N TYR A 147 -18.18 6.90 0.66
CA TYR A 147 -17.24 7.35 -0.37
C TYR A 147 -17.45 6.59 -1.69
N THR A 148 -17.78 5.30 -1.63
CA THR A 148 -18.08 4.49 -2.81
C THR A 148 -19.30 5.00 -3.58
N GLU A 149 -20.37 5.38 -2.89
CA GLU A 149 -21.58 5.93 -3.53
C GLU A 149 -21.27 7.26 -4.24
N ASN A 150 -20.56 8.17 -3.56
CA ASN A 150 -20.13 9.43 -4.17
C ASN A 150 -19.19 9.19 -5.37
N LEU A 151 -18.29 8.20 -5.30
CA LEU A 151 -17.39 7.89 -6.41
C LEU A 151 -18.16 7.40 -7.64
N VAL A 152 -19.16 6.54 -7.42
CA VAL A 152 -20.01 6.03 -8.50
C VAL A 152 -20.81 7.18 -9.12
N GLU A 153 -21.46 7.98 -8.28
CA GLU A 153 -22.27 9.14 -8.69
C GLU A 153 -21.46 10.13 -9.53
N VAL A 154 -20.31 10.61 -9.04
CA VAL A 154 -19.42 11.54 -9.78
C VAL A 154 -19.04 11.00 -11.16
N VAL A 155 -18.70 9.71 -11.23
CA VAL A 155 -18.28 9.10 -12.49
C VAL A 155 -19.45 8.96 -13.46
N GLU A 156 -20.63 8.60 -12.97
CA GLU A 156 -21.84 8.52 -13.78
C GLU A 156 -22.28 9.89 -14.29
N GLU A 157 -22.23 10.92 -13.45
CA GLU A 157 -22.47 12.32 -13.85
C GLU A 157 -21.49 12.79 -14.93
N PHE A 158 -20.20 12.45 -14.83
CA PHE A 158 -19.24 12.78 -15.89
C PHE A 158 -19.55 12.12 -17.22
N ILE A 159 -20.02 10.86 -17.20
CA ILE A 159 -20.43 10.14 -18.41
C ILE A 159 -21.68 10.79 -19.01
N GLU A 160 -22.70 11.06 -18.19
CA GLU A 160 -23.97 11.66 -18.62
C GLU A 160 -23.75 13.05 -19.18
N PHE A 161 -23.00 13.90 -18.46
CA PHE A 161 -22.64 15.23 -18.92
C PHE A 161 -21.95 15.19 -20.28
N SER A 162 -20.96 14.30 -20.45
CA SER A 162 -20.25 14.20 -21.73
C SER A 162 -21.17 13.70 -22.85
N LYS A 163 -22.04 12.73 -22.56
CA LYS A 163 -23.00 12.19 -23.54
C LYS A 163 -24.00 13.24 -24.02
N GLU A 164 -24.43 14.14 -23.15
CA GLU A 164 -25.42 15.17 -23.46
C GLU A 164 -24.83 16.41 -24.15
N ASN A 165 -23.57 16.73 -23.85
CA ASN A 165 -22.97 18.02 -24.23
C ASN A 165 -21.86 17.92 -25.28
N ASP A 166 -21.26 16.74 -25.48
CA ASP A 166 -20.14 16.57 -26.39
C ASP A 166 -20.52 15.85 -27.69
N PRO A 167 -19.92 16.23 -28.84
CA PRO A 167 -20.00 15.43 -30.06
C PRO A 167 -19.28 14.07 -29.87
N GLU A 168 -19.66 13.07 -30.66
CA GLU A 168 -19.24 11.66 -30.52
C GLU A 168 -17.72 11.47 -30.36
N ASN A 169 -16.91 12.18 -31.16
CA ASN A 169 -15.45 12.09 -31.09
C ASN A 169 -14.85 12.66 -29.80
N ILE A 170 -15.50 13.65 -29.18
CA ILE A 170 -15.08 14.21 -27.89
C ILE A 170 -15.57 13.31 -26.77
N PHE A 171 -16.79 12.79 -26.88
CA PHE A 171 -17.34 11.79 -25.95
C PHE A 171 -16.42 10.58 -25.82
N GLU A 172 -15.97 9.97 -26.92
CA GLU A 172 -15.04 8.84 -26.90
C GLU A 172 -13.75 9.16 -26.13
N LYS A 173 -13.14 10.32 -26.39
CA LYS A 173 -11.93 10.76 -25.68
C LYS A 173 -12.19 10.99 -24.18
N ASN A 174 -13.35 11.53 -23.83
CA ASN A 174 -13.74 11.76 -22.45
C ASN A 174 -13.98 10.44 -21.72
N ILE A 175 -14.64 9.47 -22.35
CA ILE A 175 -14.81 8.11 -21.81
C ILE A 175 -13.47 7.42 -21.59
N GLU A 176 -12.52 7.54 -22.51
CA GLU A 176 -11.16 7.01 -22.36
C GLU A 176 -10.48 7.60 -21.12
N MET A 177 -10.56 8.93 -20.96
CA MET A 177 -9.97 9.64 -19.83
C MET A 177 -10.63 9.26 -18.50
N ILE A 178 -11.96 9.25 -18.44
CA ILE A 178 -12.74 8.85 -17.25
C ILE A 178 -12.39 7.42 -16.85
N THR A 179 -12.40 6.49 -17.81
CA THR A 179 -12.07 5.09 -17.60
C THR A 179 -10.66 4.92 -17.04
N LYS A 180 -9.65 5.52 -17.67
CA LYS A 180 -8.26 5.45 -17.20
C LYS A 180 -8.08 6.07 -15.81
N SER A 181 -8.74 7.18 -15.54
CA SER A 181 -8.69 7.87 -14.25
C SER A 181 -9.29 7.03 -13.13
N TYR A 182 -10.45 6.42 -13.40
CA TYR A 182 -11.16 5.55 -12.47
C TYR A 182 -10.37 4.27 -12.18
N ILE A 183 -9.89 3.58 -13.21
CA ILE A 183 -9.11 2.35 -13.07
C ILE A 183 -7.78 2.62 -12.35
N SER A 184 -7.10 3.72 -12.67
CA SER A 184 -5.87 4.11 -11.96
C SER A 184 -6.17 4.40 -10.50
N LEU A 185 -7.20 5.19 -10.20
CA LEU A 185 -7.61 5.51 -8.82
C LEU A 185 -7.89 4.23 -8.02
N LEU A 186 -8.73 3.34 -8.56
CA LEU A 186 -9.12 2.10 -7.92
C LEU A 186 -7.89 1.21 -7.63
N ASN A 187 -6.99 1.09 -8.60
CA ASN A 187 -5.75 0.35 -8.40
C ASN A 187 -4.86 0.99 -7.35
N ASP A 188 -4.65 2.31 -7.41
CA ASP A 188 -3.68 2.99 -6.57
C ASP A 188 -4.09 3.01 -5.10
N ILE A 189 -5.38 3.22 -4.80
CA ILE A 189 -5.88 3.19 -3.43
C ILE A 189 -5.99 1.76 -2.89
N SER A 190 -6.03 0.72 -3.74
CA SER A 190 -5.95 -0.69 -3.30
C SER A 190 -4.64 -1.02 -2.55
N TYR A 191 -3.58 -0.22 -2.77
CA TYR A 191 -2.29 -0.40 -2.12
C TYR A 191 -2.22 0.18 -0.70
N PHE A 192 -3.28 0.82 -0.19
CA PHE A 192 -3.28 1.36 1.17
C PHE A 192 -2.94 0.29 2.22
N ARG A 193 -2.27 0.72 3.30
CA ARG A 193 -1.56 -0.19 4.20
C ARG A 193 -2.36 -0.63 5.41
N CYS A 194 -3.20 0.24 5.96
CA CYS A 194 -4.01 -0.10 7.12
C CYS A 194 -5.24 0.82 7.23
N ILE A 195 -6.30 0.27 7.82
CA ILE A 195 -7.55 1.00 8.09
C ILE A 195 -7.38 2.13 9.11
N LYS A 196 -6.37 2.06 10.00
CA LYS A 196 -6.10 3.11 10.99
C LYS A 196 -5.81 4.45 10.29
N ARG A 197 -5.05 4.41 9.20
CA ARG A 197 -4.61 5.60 8.47
C ARG A 197 -5.72 6.14 7.56
N ASN A 198 -6.31 5.31 6.71
CA ASN A 198 -7.38 5.72 5.80
C ASN A 198 -8.54 4.75 5.82
N LYS A 199 -9.50 5.03 6.70
CA LYS A 199 -10.72 4.22 6.82
C LYS A 199 -11.61 4.28 5.57
N ILE A 200 -11.57 5.40 4.83
CA ILE A 200 -12.43 5.61 3.65
C ILE A 200 -12.16 4.65 2.49
N TRP A 201 -10.99 3.99 2.46
CA TRP A 201 -10.62 3.01 1.43
C TRP A 201 -10.81 1.55 1.87
N ALA A 202 -11.28 1.34 3.11
CA ALA A 202 -11.60 0.02 3.66
C ALA A 202 -13.03 -0.39 3.28
N PHE A 203 -13.20 -0.78 2.02
CA PHE A 203 -14.50 -1.10 1.43
C PHE A 203 -15.09 -2.42 1.94
N SER A 204 -16.40 -2.47 2.14
CA SER A 204 -17.12 -3.72 2.32
C SER A 204 -17.13 -4.55 1.04
N ARG A 205 -17.46 -5.84 1.13
CA ARG A 205 -17.63 -6.72 -0.04
C ARG A 205 -18.66 -6.17 -1.04
N ASN A 206 -19.74 -5.58 -0.53
CA ASN A 206 -20.76 -4.95 -1.37
C ASN A 206 -20.20 -3.71 -2.11
N GLU A 207 -19.43 -2.86 -1.43
CA GLU A 207 -18.78 -1.70 -2.05
C GLU A 207 -17.73 -2.12 -3.08
N ILE A 208 -16.92 -3.14 -2.79
CA ILE A 208 -15.96 -3.71 -3.76
C ILE A 208 -16.69 -4.18 -5.02
N TYR A 209 -17.80 -4.92 -4.88
CA TYR A 209 -18.60 -5.38 -6.02
C TYR A 209 -19.14 -4.21 -6.84
N LYS A 210 -19.70 -3.17 -6.19
CA LYS A 210 -20.18 -1.95 -6.88
C LYS A 210 -19.05 -1.27 -7.67
N LEU A 211 -17.86 -1.15 -7.09
CA LEU A 211 -16.71 -0.53 -7.74
C LEU A 211 -16.27 -1.32 -8.98
N PHE A 212 -16.16 -2.65 -8.89
CA PHE A 212 -15.79 -3.47 -10.05
C PHE A 212 -16.89 -3.59 -11.10
N ASN A 213 -18.16 -3.48 -10.72
CA ASN A 213 -19.25 -3.37 -11.68
C ASN A 213 -19.15 -2.06 -12.49
N LEU A 214 -18.86 -0.93 -11.85
CA LEU A 214 -18.57 0.31 -12.55
C LEU A 214 -17.31 0.21 -13.44
N ALA A 215 -16.25 -0.45 -12.96
CA ALA A 215 -15.06 -0.73 -13.75
C ALA A 215 -15.41 -1.51 -15.04
N ALA A 216 -16.24 -2.55 -14.93
CA ALA A 216 -16.69 -3.34 -16.08
C ALA A 216 -17.55 -2.51 -17.05
N LYS A 217 -18.49 -1.70 -16.55
CA LYS A 217 -19.28 -0.75 -17.35
C LYS A 217 -18.39 0.20 -18.14
N LEU A 218 -17.40 0.80 -17.48
CA LEU A 218 -16.45 1.72 -18.11
C LEU A 218 -15.57 1.03 -19.16
N SER A 219 -15.00 -0.14 -18.86
CA SER A 219 -14.19 -0.89 -19.83
C SER A 219 -15.00 -1.23 -21.08
N LYS A 220 -16.27 -1.64 -20.93
CA LYS A 220 -17.16 -1.90 -22.05
C LYS A 220 -17.47 -0.64 -22.87
N LEU A 221 -17.75 0.49 -22.19
CA LEU A 221 -18.01 1.77 -22.86
C LEU A 221 -16.77 2.28 -23.62
N ASN A 222 -15.57 2.06 -23.08
CA ASN A 222 -14.31 2.46 -23.70
C ASN A 222 -13.84 1.49 -24.81
N GLY A 223 -14.44 0.31 -24.91
CA GLY A 223 -13.99 -0.75 -25.83
C GLY A 223 -12.72 -1.48 -25.39
N ASP A 224 -12.32 -1.35 -24.11
CA ASP A 224 -11.18 -2.07 -23.55
C ASP A 224 -11.56 -3.51 -23.20
N SER A 225 -10.62 -4.44 -23.44
CA SER A 225 -10.76 -5.83 -22.99
C SER A 225 -10.06 -6.04 -21.64
N PRO A 226 -10.76 -6.56 -20.61
CA PRO A 226 -10.17 -6.80 -19.29
C PRO A 226 -9.16 -7.95 -19.28
N VAL A 227 -9.06 -8.72 -20.38
CA VAL A 227 -8.06 -9.80 -20.55
C VAL A 227 -6.87 -9.39 -21.42
N VAL A 228 -6.78 -8.11 -21.79
CA VAL A 228 -5.65 -7.56 -22.55
C VAL A 228 -4.82 -6.62 -21.67
N SER A 229 -3.49 -6.71 -21.78
CA SER A 229 -2.58 -5.79 -21.10
C SER A 229 -2.64 -4.38 -21.69
N PRO A 230 -2.49 -3.31 -20.89
CA PRO A 230 -2.13 -3.32 -19.47
C PRO A 230 -3.32 -3.51 -18.52
N LEU A 231 -4.57 -3.34 -18.97
CA LEU A 231 -5.77 -3.37 -18.12
C LEU A 231 -5.88 -4.65 -17.30
N LYS A 232 -5.62 -5.81 -17.93
CA LYS A 232 -5.61 -7.12 -17.26
C LYS A 232 -4.78 -7.14 -15.98
N GLY A 233 -3.52 -6.69 -16.06
CA GLY A 233 -2.60 -6.70 -14.92
C GLY A 233 -3.04 -5.76 -13.79
N VAL A 234 -3.60 -4.61 -14.16
CA VAL A 234 -4.15 -3.63 -13.21
C VAL A 234 -5.36 -4.21 -12.48
N LEU A 235 -6.30 -4.82 -13.20
CA LEU A 235 -7.48 -5.45 -12.61
C LEU A 235 -7.10 -6.63 -11.70
N MET A 236 -6.25 -7.54 -12.16
CA MET A 236 -5.80 -8.68 -11.34
C MET A 236 -5.20 -8.25 -10.01
N THR A 237 -4.36 -7.21 -10.04
CA THR A 237 -3.69 -6.72 -8.84
C THR A 237 -4.65 -5.99 -7.93
N SER A 238 -5.53 -5.15 -8.49
CA SER A 238 -6.56 -4.43 -7.72
C SER A 238 -7.53 -5.39 -7.03
N ILE A 239 -8.06 -6.38 -7.75
CA ILE A 239 -8.98 -7.40 -7.22
C ILE A 239 -8.30 -8.19 -6.11
N SER A 240 -7.06 -8.67 -6.36
CA SER A 240 -6.29 -9.42 -5.36
C SER A 240 -6.05 -8.58 -4.11
N ASN A 241 -5.64 -7.33 -4.25
CA ASN A 241 -5.41 -6.43 -3.12
C ASN A 241 -6.68 -6.22 -2.31
N TYR A 242 -7.80 -5.84 -2.93
CA TYR A 242 -9.02 -5.56 -2.19
C TYR A 242 -9.56 -6.77 -1.45
N ILE A 243 -9.62 -7.91 -2.12
CA ILE A 243 -10.18 -9.11 -1.50
C ILE A 243 -9.26 -9.59 -0.38
N LEU A 244 -7.97 -9.81 -0.66
CA LEU A 244 -7.05 -10.37 0.32
C LEU A 244 -6.78 -9.42 1.49
N LYS A 245 -6.76 -8.10 1.27
CA LYS A 245 -6.58 -7.13 2.37
C LYS A 245 -7.85 -6.93 3.18
N SER A 246 -9.04 -7.13 2.62
CA SER A 246 -10.29 -7.01 3.38
C SER A 246 -10.43 -8.06 4.49
N ARG A 247 -9.62 -9.13 4.45
CA ARG A 247 -9.49 -10.11 5.54
C ARG A 247 -9.19 -9.39 6.86
N ASN A 248 -9.86 -9.82 7.94
CA ASN A 248 -9.67 -9.29 9.30
C ASN A 248 -9.65 -7.74 9.37
N ASP A 249 -10.58 -7.08 8.69
CA ASP A 249 -10.77 -5.62 8.70
C ASP A 249 -9.57 -4.77 8.24
N TYR A 250 -8.93 -5.11 7.12
CA TYR A 250 -7.88 -4.26 6.53
C TYR A 250 -6.71 -3.96 7.48
N ASN A 251 -6.32 -5.01 8.21
CA ASN A 251 -5.16 -5.07 9.07
C ASN A 251 -5.07 -3.93 10.13
N LYS A 252 -5.67 -4.17 11.30
CA LYS A 252 -5.57 -3.29 12.48
C LYS A 252 -4.43 -3.66 13.43
N ASP A 253 -3.91 -4.87 13.30
CA ASP A 253 -2.98 -5.48 14.26
C ASP A 253 -1.53 -5.06 13.99
N TYR A 254 -0.68 -5.17 15.02
CA TYR A 254 0.76 -5.12 14.83
C TYR A 254 1.26 -6.37 14.10
N ILE A 255 2.29 -6.17 13.28
CA ILE A 255 2.91 -7.24 12.49
C ILE A 255 4.27 -7.53 13.08
N CYS A 256 4.51 -8.78 13.47
CA CYS A 256 5.69 -9.20 14.22
C CYS A 256 6.49 -10.25 13.47
N LYS A 257 7.80 -10.02 13.32
CA LYS A 257 8.75 -11.08 12.93
C LYS A 257 9.42 -11.65 14.18
N TYR A 258 9.29 -12.95 14.37
CA TYR A 258 9.97 -13.71 15.40
C TYR A 258 11.23 -14.33 14.78
N ILE A 259 12.38 -14.09 15.39
CA ILE A 259 13.66 -14.69 14.96
C ILE A 259 14.50 -15.10 16.17
N SER A 260 15.45 -16.01 15.95
CA SER A 260 16.42 -16.40 16.96
C SER A 260 17.45 -15.28 17.21
N SER A 261 18.10 -15.32 18.37
CA SER A 261 19.17 -14.37 18.72
C SER A 261 20.38 -14.45 17.77
N GLU A 262 20.63 -15.61 17.17
CA GLU A 262 21.69 -15.78 16.16
C GLU A 262 21.32 -15.07 14.86
N VAL A 263 20.09 -15.28 14.38
CA VAL A 263 19.58 -14.62 13.16
C VAL A 263 19.54 -13.11 13.38
N ALA A 264 19.11 -12.64 14.55
CA ALA A 264 19.11 -11.21 14.89
C ALA A 264 20.50 -10.56 14.79
N LYS A 265 21.55 -11.25 15.25
CA LYS A 265 22.94 -10.77 15.12
C LYS A 265 23.37 -10.74 13.64
N LYS A 266 23.19 -11.86 12.92
CA LYS A 266 23.56 -11.95 11.50
C LYS A 266 22.85 -10.90 10.66
N SER A 267 21.55 -10.70 10.86
CA SER A 267 20.74 -9.71 10.15
C SER A 267 21.20 -8.27 10.37
N ILE A 268 21.82 -7.95 11.51
CA ILE A 268 22.45 -6.63 11.72
C ILE A 268 23.82 -6.55 11.07
N ASP A 269 24.58 -7.65 11.03
CA ASP A 269 25.91 -7.66 10.41
C ASP A 269 25.84 -7.57 8.87
N ASN A 270 24.91 -8.30 8.25
CA ASN A 270 24.76 -8.35 6.79
C ASN A 270 23.69 -7.39 6.24
N HIS A 271 22.79 -6.89 7.09
CA HIS A 271 21.60 -6.12 6.71
C HIS A 271 20.64 -6.89 5.78
N GLU A 272 20.50 -8.20 5.96
CA GLU A 272 19.69 -9.05 5.09
C GLU A 272 18.47 -9.65 5.80
N ILE A 273 17.43 -9.89 5.00
CA ILE A 273 16.41 -10.90 5.27
C ILE A 273 16.61 -12.07 4.31
N TRP A 274 16.44 -13.29 4.80
CA TRP A 274 16.49 -14.51 3.99
C TRP A 274 15.06 -15.04 3.86
N MET A 275 14.58 -15.17 2.63
CA MET A 275 13.25 -15.65 2.30
C MET A 275 13.36 -17.05 1.70
N SER A 276 12.62 -18.00 2.27
CA SER A 276 12.59 -19.37 1.77
C SER A 276 11.84 -19.45 0.46
N LYS A 277 12.26 -20.39 -0.39
CA LYS A 277 11.36 -20.94 -1.40
C LYS A 277 10.20 -21.70 -0.75
N ILE A 278 9.12 -21.86 -1.49
CA ILE A 278 7.89 -22.47 -0.98
C ILE A 278 8.13 -23.90 -0.48
N GLU A 279 8.96 -24.67 -1.17
CA GLU A 279 9.22 -26.08 -0.86
C GLU A 279 9.97 -26.26 0.48
N ASN A 280 10.54 -25.17 1.00
CA ASN A 280 11.30 -25.15 2.26
C ASN A 280 10.52 -24.49 3.42
N LEU A 281 9.23 -24.23 3.23
CA LEU A 281 8.36 -23.74 4.31
C LEU A 281 8.01 -24.86 5.30
N ASN A 282 7.52 -24.48 6.48
CA ASN A 282 7.28 -25.40 7.59
C ASN A 282 6.07 -26.34 7.39
N ASP A 283 5.15 -26.00 6.50
CA ASP A 283 3.97 -26.83 6.21
C ASP A 283 4.19 -27.68 4.96
N GLU A 284 4.25 -29.00 5.09
CA GLU A 284 4.38 -29.91 3.94
C GLU A 284 3.17 -29.83 2.97
N ARG A 285 2.08 -29.19 3.41
CA ARG A 285 0.86 -28.96 2.61
C ARG A 285 0.77 -27.55 2.03
N GLU A 286 1.85 -26.76 2.06
CA GLU A 286 1.90 -25.51 1.29
C GLU A 286 1.51 -25.74 -0.18
N GLN A 287 0.78 -24.79 -0.75
CA GLN A 287 0.18 -24.84 -2.10
C GLN A 287 -0.90 -25.91 -2.35
N ARG A 288 -1.19 -26.83 -1.42
CA ARG A 288 -2.17 -27.91 -1.65
C ARG A 288 -3.59 -27.52 -1.25
N VAL A 289 -3.74 -26.69 -0.22
CA VAL A 289 -5.06 -26.43 0.38
C VAL A 289 -6.02 -25.77 -0.62
N VAL A 290 -5.57 -24.77 -1.39
CA VAL A 290 -6.43 -24.10 -2.38
C VAL A 290 -6.84 -25.04 -3.52
N PRO A 291 -5.92 -25.77 -4.19
CA PRO A 291 -6.30 -26.75 -5.22
C PRO A 291 -7.29 -27.81 -4.73
N GLU A 292 -7.10 -28.34 -3.53
CA GLU A 292 -8.01 -29.32 -2.92
C GLU A 292 -9.44 -28.76 -2.76
N LEU A 293 -9.63 -27.45 -2.59
CA LEU A 293 -10.98 -26.86 -2.55
C LEU A 293 -11.71 -27.03 -3.88
N PHE A 294 -11.00 -27.06 -5.01
CA PHE A 294 -11.58 -27.20 -6.35
C PHE A 294 -11.82 -28.65 -6.77
N GLU A 295 -11.36 -29.64 -5.99
CA GLU A 295 -11.72 -31.05 -6.19
C GLU A 295 -13.21 -31.31 -5.85
N GLU A 296 -13.76 -30.53 -4.91
CA GLU A 296 -15.17 -30.54 -4.53
C GLU A 296 -15.95 -29.50 -5.36
N ALA A 297 -16.44 -29.81 -6.55
CA ALA A 297 -17.08 -28.81 -7.43
C ALA A 297 -18.42 -28.24 -6.92
N GLU A 298 -19.07 -28.89 -5.94
CA GLU A 298 -20.46 -28.60 -5.55
C GLU A 298 -20.67 -27.24 -4.89
N TRP A 299 -19.62 -26.59 -4.37
CA TRP A 299 -19.79 -25.30 -3.73
C TRP A 299 -19.73 -24.12 -4.71
N ILE A 300 -19.15 -24.25 -5.90
CA ILE A 300 -18.97 -23.13 -6.83
C ILE A 300 -20.26 -22.91 -7.65
N ASN A 301 -20.81 -21.70 -7.62
CA ASN A 301 -22.06 -21.37 -8.31
C ASN A 301 -21.86 -20.95 -9.79
N HIS A 302 -20.62 -20.94 -10.27
CA HIS A 302 -20.23 -20.47 -11.59
C HIS A 302 -19.73 -21.64 -12.44
N SER A 303 -20.46 -21.97 -13.51
CA SER A 303 -20.13 -23.13 -14.35
C SER A 303 -18.77 -23.02 -15.02
N TRP A 304 -18.25 -21.81 -15.22
CA TRP A 304 -16.94 -21.57 -15.84
C TRP A 304 -15.76 -21.74 -14.85
N ALA A 305 -16.01 -21.76 -13.54
CA ALA A 305 -14.97 -21.81 -12.51
C ALA A 305 -14.66 -23.27 -12.07
N ASN A 306 -14.28 -24.10 -13.04
CA ASN A 306 -13.88 -25.51 -12.83
C ASN A 306 -12.55 -25.82 -13.54
N ASN A 307 -11.98 -26.99 -13.27
CA ASN A 307 -10.76 -27.50 -13.93
C ASN A 307 -9.59 -26.49 -13.92
N ILE A 308 -9.43 -25.77 -12.81
CA ILE A 308 -8.44 -24.69 -12.66
C ILE A 308 -7.02 -25.25 -12.73
N ASN A 309 -6.18 -24.67 -13.60
CA ASN A 309 -4.76 -24.97 -13.62
C ASN A 309 -3.99 -24.19 -12.54
N PHE A 310 -3.42 -24.94 -11.58
CA PHE A 310 -2.59 -24.40 -10.51
C PHE A 310 -1.09 -24.52 -10.74
N GLU A 311 -0.66 -24.92 -11.94
CA GLU A 311 0.77 -24.96 -12.29
C GLU A 311 1.41 -23.58 -12.06
N SER A 312 2.54 -23.59 -11.36
CA SER A 312 3.27 -22.38 -11.01
C SER A 312 3.82 -21.71 -12.26
N LYS A 313 3.40 -20.47 -12.52
CA LYS A 313 3.88 -19.70 -13.68
C LYS A 313 5.07 -18.78 -13.35
N ARG A 314 5.48 -18.68 -12.08
CA ARG A 314 6.51 -17.74 -11.60
C ARG A 314 7.33 -18.32 -10.45
N GLU A 315 8.52 -17.78 -10.22
CA GLU A 315 9.27 -18.09 -9.00
C GLU A 315 8.80 -17.18 -7.85
N TYR A 316 8.53 -17.79 -6.69
CA TYR A 316 8.02 -17.11 -5.51
C TYR A 316 8.97 -17.25 -4.32
N TYR A 317 9.05 -16.18 -3.53
CA TYR A 317 9.70 -16.21 -2.22
C TYR A 317 8.76 -15.65 -1.17
N VAL A 318 8.78 -16.24 0.03
CA VAL A 318 7.82 -15.92 1.08
C VAL A 318 8.53 -15.47 2.34
N SER A 319 8.02 -14.40 2.95
CA SER A 319 8.35 -14.06 4.32
C SER A 319 7.07 -14.00 5.16
N SER A 320 6.97 -14.90 6.13
CA SER A 320 5.85 -14.95 7.08
C SER A 320 6.12 -14.12 8.32
N PHE A 321 5.12 -13.36 8.74
CA PHE A 321 5.06 -12.60 9.98
C PHE A 321 3.82 -13.04 10.76
N SER A 322 3.75 -12.69 12.05
CA SER A 322 2.61 -13.02 12.91
C SER A 322 1.92 -11.75 13.38
N LYS A 323 0.58 -11.81 13.48
CA LYS A 323 -0.22 -10.77 14.14
C LYS A 323 -0.34 -10.96 15.65
N THR A 324 0.28 -12.00 16.20
CA THR A 324 0.26 -12.26 17.63
C THR A 324 1.47 -11.57 18.28
N LEU A 325 1.21 -10.69 19.24
CA LEU A 325 2.25 -9.94 19.94
C LEU A 325 2.78 -10.74 21.14
N ASN A 326 4.10 -10.88 21.24
CA ASN A 326 4.79 -11.42 22.42
C ASN A 326 4.40 -12.85 22.85
N ASP A 327 3.93 -13.68 21.92
CA ASP A 327 3.37 -15.01 22.20
C ASP A 327 4.42 -16.05 22.62
N SER A 328 4.06 -16.91 23.58
CA SER A 328 4.98 -17.90 24.15
C SER A 328 5.29 -19.06 23.22
N ILE A 329 4.29 -19.54 22.46
CA ILE A 329 4.47 -20.62 21.49
C ILE A 329 5.31 -20.10 20.32
N MET A 330 4.98 -18.92 19.79
CA MET A 330 5.75 -18.29 18.72
C MET A 330 7.21 -18.08 19.08
N LYS A 331 7.51 -17.65 20.31
CA LYS A 331 8.91 -17.50 20.78
C LYS A 331 9.66 -18.82 20.82
N LYS A 332 8.99 -19.89 21.24
CA LYS A 332 9.58 -21.22 21.37
C LYS A 332 9.90 -21.80 19.99
N GLU A 333 8.97 -21.68 19.05
CA GLU A 333 9.09 -22.29 17.72
C GLU A 333 9.94 -21.43 16.75
N TYR A 334 9.81 -20.10 16.79
CA TYR A 334 10.42 -19.19 15.80
C TYR A 334 11.50 -18.26 16.36
N GLY A 335 11.60 -18.15 17.68
CA GLY A 335 12.64 -17.40 18.38
C GLY A 335 12.15 -16.19 19.15
N ALA A 336 12.92 -15.81 20.18
CA ALA A 336 12.50 -14.84 21.17
C ALA A 336 12.79 -13.37 20.83
N CYS A 337 13.52 -13.08 19.73
CA CYS A 337 13.74 -11.71 19.27
C CYS A 337 12.58 -11.28 18.37
N ILE A 338 11.81 -10.28 18.82
CA ILE A 338 10.59 -9.86 18.12
C ILE A 338 10.81 -8.47 17.53
N TYR A 339 10.58 -8.34 16.23
CA TYR A 339 10.62 -7.09 15.48
C TYR A 339 9.21 -6.74 15.06
N GLY A 340 8.72 -5.61 15.54
CA GLY A 340 7.34 -5.18 15.34
C GLY A 340 7.22 -4.00 14.39
N TYR A 341 6.15 -4.05 13.60
CA TYR A 341 5.77 -3.04 12.62
C TYR A 341 4.32 -2.67 12.84
N LYS A 342 4.02 -1.39 12.69
CA LYS A 342 2.69 -0.89 12.95
C LYS A 342 1.73 -1.03 11.76
N ASP A 343 2.26 -1.07 10.54
CA ASP A 343 1.50 -1.26 9.31
C ASP A 343 2.21 -2.16 8.30
N ASP A 344 1.60 -2.29 7.12
CA ASP A 344 2.11 -3.03 5.97
C ASP A 344 3.20 -2.30 5.15
N ARG A 345 3.96 -1.34 5.71
CA ARG A 345 5.14 -0.75 5.03
C ARG A 345 6.17 -1.79 4.55
N MET A 346 6.05 -3.02 5.05
CA MET A 346 6.83 -4.19 4.69
C MET A 346 6.67 -4.58 3.22
N VAL A 347 5.52 -4.29 2.60
CA VAL A 347 5.35 -4.48 1.15
C VAL A 347 6.46 -3.76 0.39
N GLU A 348 6.69 -2.48 0.70
CA GLU A 348 7.75 -1.73 0.04
C GLU A 348 9.12 -2.07 0.57
N VAL A 349 9.33 -2.23 1.89
CA VAL A 349 10.64 -2.55 2.47
C VAL A 349 11.20 -3.88 1.94
N LEU A 350 10.34 -4.86 1.71
CA LEU A 350 10.69 -6.19 1.18
C LEU A 350 10.72 -6.26 -0.35
N SER A 351 10.25 -5.23 -1.06
CA SER A 351 10.29 -5.19 -2.53
C SER A 351 11.73 -5.03 -3.05
N PRO A 352 12.32 -6.01 -3.75
CA PRO A 352 13.61 -5.84 -4.39
C PRO A 352 13.61 -4.67 -5.38
N ILE A 353 14.79 -4.07 -5.55
CA ILE A 353 15.00 -3.04 -6.57
C ILE A 353 15.26 -3.77 -7.89
N MET A 354 14.32 -3.71 -8.81
CA MET A 354 14.48 -4.21 -10.18
C MET A 354 14.91 -3.07 -11.12
N TYR A 355 15.55 -3.40 -12.23
CA TYR A 355 15.88 -2.45 -13.28
C TYR A 355 15.04 -2.68 -14.53
N ARG A 356 14.40 -1.60 -15.00
CA ARG A 356 13.77 -1.53 -16.32
C ARG A 356 14.76 -0.95 -17.31
N TYR A 357 14.86 -1.59 -18.46
CA TYR A 357 15.66 -1.10 -19.58
C TYR A 357 14.83 -0.16 -20.44
N LYS A 358 15.37 1.04 -20.67
CA LYS A 358 14.81 1.97 -21.66
C LYS A 358 15.32 1.60 -23.06
N LYS A 359 14.72 2.22 -24.09
CA LYS A 359 15.12 2.00 -25.51
C LYS A 359 16.57 2.39 -25.81
N ASP A 360 17.17 3.24 -24.97
CA ASP A 360 18.56 3.68 -25.05
C ASP A 360 19.51 2.85 -24.17
N ASP A 361 19.07 1.66 -23.72
CA ASP A 361 19.76 0.76 -22.80
C ASP A 361 20.08 1.34 -21.41
N THR A 362 19.57 2.54 -21.08
CA THR A 362 19.71 3.08 -19.74
C THR A 362 18.80 2.34 -18.75
N LYS A 363 19.33 2.07 -17.55
CA LYS A 363 18.61 1.39 -16.48
C LYS A 363 17.84 2.39 -15.63
N SER A 364 16.56 2.15 -15.40
CA SER A 364 15.76 2.87 -14.42
C SER A 364 15.40 1.93 -13.27
N PRO A 365 15.67 2.30 -11.99
CA PRO A 365 15.24 1.48 -10.88
C PRO A 365 13.71 1.47 -10.76
N ALA A 366 13.15 0.38 -10.24
CA ALA A 366 11.75 0.27 -9.87
C ALA A 366 11.60 -0.71 -8.69
N PHE A 367 10.51 -0.57 -7.95
CA PHE A 367 10.11 -1.47 -6.89
C PHE A 367 9.43 -2.69 -7.53
N SER A 368 9.90 -3.87 -7.18
CA SER A 368 9.28 -5.14 -7.57
C SER A 368 7.94 -5.35 -6.87
N GLN A 369 7.11 -6.24 -7.42
CA GLN A 369 5.81 -6.54 -6.84
C GLN A 369 5.95 -7.44 -5.60
N VAL A 370 5.35 -6.99 -4.50
CA VAL A 370 5.15 -7.80 -3.28
C VAL A 370 3.67 -7.74 -2.94
N ILE A 371 3.07 -8.90 -2.68
CA ILE A 371 1.68 -8.99 -2.23
C ILE A 371 1.67 -9.37 -0.76
N ALA A 372 0.78 -8.72 0.00
CA ALA A 372 0.59 -8.99 1.42
C ALA A 372 -0.84 -9.43 1.72
N PHE A 373 -0.97 -10.54 2.45
CA PHE A 373 -2.27 -11.09 2.85
C PHE A 373 -2.19 -11.81 4.20
N ASP A 374 -3.32 -11.88 4.89
CA ASP A 374 -3.48 -12.71 6.08
C ASP A 374 -3.76 -14.13 5.65
N VAL A 375 -3.21 -15.14 6.32
CA VAL A 375 -3.56 -16.53 6.05
C VAL A 375 -4.91 -16.87 6.66
N ILE A 376 -5.79 -17.51 5.88
CA ILE A 376 -7.03 -18.11 6.36
C ILE A 376 -6.76 -19.54 6.80
N TYR A 377 -7.39 -19.97 7.89
CA TYR A 377 -7.25 -21.31 8.44
C TYR A 377 -8.57 -22.11 8.44
N ASP A 378 -9.62 -21.54 7.84
CA ASP A 378 -10.95 -22.12 7.70
C ASP A 378 -11.30 -22.30 6.22
N ARG A 379 -11.60 -23.54 5.83
CA ARG A 379 -11.90 -23.88 4.43
C ARG A 379 -13.20 -23.25 3.94
N GLU A 380 -14.21 -23.12 4.80
CA GLU A 380 -15.50 -22.52 4.42
C GLU A 380 -15.39 -21.00 4.25
N GLU A 381 -14.54 -20.36 5.06
CA GLU A 381 -14.18 -18.95 4.85
C GLU A 381 -13.46 -18.76 3.51
N ALA A 382 -12.49 -19.62 3.18
CA ALA A 382 -11.79 -19.59 1.89
C ALA A 382 -12.76 -19.80 0.70
N LYS A 383 -13.68 -20.77 0.79
CA LYS A 383 -14.72 -21.00 -0.23
C LYS A 383 -15.60 -19.77 -0.45
N LYS A 384 -16.03 -19.09 0.62
CA LYS A 384 -16.81 -17.85 0.53
C LYS A 384 -16.03 -16.73 -0.16
N GLU A 385 -14.74 -16.61 0.12
CA GLU A 385 -13.90 -15.60 -0.51
C GLU A 385 -13.70 -15.87 -2.00
N ILE A 386 -13.45 -17.12 -2.40
CA ILE A 386 -13.30 -17.50 -3.80
C ILE A 386 -14.63 -17.33 -4.57
N LYS A 387 -15.78 -17.63 -3.94
CA LYS A 387 -17.11 -17.31 -4.50
C LYS A 387 -17.23 -15.83 -4.83
N PHE A 388 -16.89 -14.98 -3.87
CA PHE A 388 -16.94 -13.54 -4.08
C PHE A 388 -15.96 -13.08 -5.17
N LEU A 389 -14.78 -13.69 -5.27
CA LEU A 389 -13.87 -13.45 -6.41
C LEU A 389 -14.54 -13.80 -7.74
N CYS A 390 -15.22 -14.94 -7.83
CA CYS A 390 -15.93 -15.34 -9.04
C CYS A 390 -17.05 -14.33 -9.38
N ASP A 391 -17.82 -13.88 -8.38
CA ASP A 391 -18.86 -12.86 -8.57
C ASP A 391 -18.29 -11.54 -9.11
N VAL A 392 -17.10 -11.13 -8.65
CA VAL A 392 -16.41 -9.93 -9.17
C VAL A 392 -15.92 -10.14 -10.60
N ILE A 393 -15.39 -11.31 -10.94
CA ILE A 393 -14.98 -11.64 -12.32
C ILE A 393 -16.20 -11.68 -13.25
N ASP A 394 -17.33 -12.16 -12.76
CA ASP A 394 -18.57 -12.28 -13.55
C ASP A 394 -19.18 -10.92 -13.96
N CYS A 395 -18.82 -9.83 -13.26
CA CYS A 395 -19.15 -8.47 -13.68
C CYS A 395 -18.63 -8.11 -15.07
N PHE A 396 -17.54 -8.74 -15.52
CA PHE A 396 -16.90 -8.44 -16.79
C PHE A 396 -17.53 -9.26 -17.93
N ASP A 397 -17.92 -8.54 -19.00
CA ASP A 397 -18.52 -9.12 -20.21
C ASP A 397 -17.45 -9.77 -21.10
N ILE A 398 -16.96 -10.93 -20.66
CA ILE A 398 -15.95 -11.75 -21.33
C ILE A 398 -16.40 -13.22 -21.40
N SER A 399 -15.76 -14.00 -22.28
CA SER A 399 -16.11 -15.41 -22.46
C SER A 399 -15.83 -16.24 -21.20
N ASP A 400 -16.56 -17.35 -21.01
CA ASP A 400 -16.34 -18.27 -19.90
C ASP A 400 -14.90 -18.82 -19.86
N VAL A 401 -14.28 -19.03 -21.02
CA VAL A 401 -12.88 -19.45 -21.14
C VAL A 401 -11.94 -18.36 -20.62
N ASP A 402 -12.22 -17.11 -20.96
CA ASP A 402 -11.44 -15.95 -20.50
C ASP A 402 -11.62 -15.72 -18.99
N LYS A 403 -12.85 -15.88 -18.45
CA LYS A 403 -13.10 -15.82 -17.00
C LYS A 403 -12.32 -16.89 -16.25
N ASN A 404 -12.31 -18.12 -16.78
CA ASN A 404 -11.53 -19.22 -16.21
C ASN A 404 -10.03 -18.92 -16.20
N SER A 405 -9.46 -18.51 -17.34
CA SER A 405 -8.05 -18.13 -17.43
C SER A 405 -7.70 -16.95 -16.52
N PHE A 406 -8.60 -15.99 -16.36
CA PHE A 406 -8.41 -14.84 -15.49
C PHE A 406 -8.41 -15.25 -14.01
N LEU A 407 -9.31 -16.16 -13.63
CA LEU A 407 -9.36 -16.76 -12.28
C LEU A 407 -8.07 -17.54 -11.98
N GLU A 408 -7.59 -18.38 -12.90
CA GLU A 408 -6.32 -19.11 -12.76
C GLU A 408 -5.17 -18.16 -12.42
N GLU A 409 -5.04 -17.07 -13.17
CA GLU A 409 -3.96 -16.10 -12.97
C GLU A 409 -4.07 -15.31 -11.66
N ILE A 410 -5.29 -15.01 -11.20
CA ILE A 410 -5.49 -14.40 -9.87
C ILE A 410 -5.11 -15.39 -8.76
N LEU A 411 -5.51 -16.65 -8.90
CA LEU A 411 -5.25 -17.68 -7.89
C LEU A 411 -3.76 -17.98 -7.68
N GLN A 412 -2.90 -17.67 -8.67
CA GLN A 412 -1.44 -17.72 -8.50
C GLN A 412 -0.96 -16.79 -7.35
N TYR A 413 -1.64 -15.66 -7.11
CA TYR A 413 -1.34 -14.77 -5.98
C TYR A 413 -1.90 -15.29 -4.64
N TRP A 414 -2.83 -16.25 -4.69
CA TRP A 414 -3.65 -16.69 -3.55
C TRP A 414 -3.32 -18.12 -3.11
N ILE A 415 -2.50 -18.85 -3.87
CA ILE A 415 -2.17 -20.27 -3.64
C ILE A 415 -1.62 -20.54 -2.24
N LEU A 416 -0.95 -19.54 -1.65
CA LEU A 416 -0.37 -19.57 -0.31
C LEU A 416 -1.23 -18.90 0.77
N SER A 417 -2.47 -18.55 0.45
CA SER A 417 -3.32 -17.72 1.31
C SER A 417 -4.18 -18.51 2.29
N VAL A 418 -4.12 -19.84 2.24
CA VAL A 418 -4.88 -20.75 3.12
C VAL A 418 -3.94 -21.83 3.68
N LYS A 419 -4.02 -22.09 4.98
CA LYS A 419 -3.30 -23.17 5.69
C LYS A 419 -4.26 -24.05 6.47
N ASP A 420 -3.77 -25.20 6.92
CA ASP A 420 -4.50 -26.05 7.86
C ASP A 420 -4.71 -25.39 9.23
N LYS A 421 -5.86 -25.70 9.86
CA LYS A 421 -6.25 -25.20 11.18
C LYS A 421 -5.22 -25.44 12.30
N LYS A 422 -4.39 -26.48 12.20
CA LYS A 422 -3.31 -26.75 13.17
C LYS A 422 -2.30 -25.59 13.28
N TRP A 423 -2.16 -24.80 12.22
CA TRP A 423 -1.26 -23.64 12.15
C TRP A 423 -1.92 -22.32 12.59
N ALA A 424 -3.19 -22.33 12.97
CA ALA A 424 -3.95 -21.10 13.26
C ALA A 424 -3.37 -20.24 14.39
N TYR A 425 -2.57 -20.83 15.29
CA TYR A 425 -1.88 -20.10 16.37
C TYR A 425 -0.87 -19.07 15.85
N GLU A 426 -0.35 -19.25 14.63
CA GLU A 426 0.62 -18.34 14.02
C GLU A 426 0.01 -16.99 13.65
N ARG A 427 -1.29 -16.96 13.32
CA ARG A 427 -2.00 -15.78 12.79
C ARG A 427 -1.16 -15.07 11.72
N GLU A 428 -0.77 -15.82 10.69
CA GLU A 428 0.23 -15.38 9.73
C GLU A 428 -0.25 -14.20 8.86
N ARG A 429 0.65 -13.22 8.68
CA ARG A 429 0.64 -12.23 7.61
C ARG A 429 1.80 -12.58 6.67
N ARG A 430 1.52 -12.89 5.41
CA ARG A 430 2.54 -13.27 4.42
C ARG A 430 2.86 -12.10 3.51
N TYR A 431 4.13 -11.98 3.15
CA TYR A 431 4.62 -11.13 2.08
C TYR A 431 5.23 -12.04 1.02
N VAL A 432 4.60 -12.09 -0.15
CA VAL A 432 4.99 -12.94 -1.27
C VAL A 432 5.65 -12.06 -2.34
N LEU A 433 6.89 -12.38 -2.66
CA LEU A 433 7.69 -11.74 -3.69
C LEU A 433 7.56 -12.52 -5.00
N PHE A 434 7.26 -11.80 -6.09
CA PHE A 434 7.20 -12.34 -7.44
C PHE A 434 8.46 -11.93 -8.20
N MET A 435 9.29 -12.92 -8.55
CA MET A 435 10.47 -12.72 -9.38
C MET A 435 10.12 -12.97 -10.84
N TYR A 436 10.72 -12.18 -11.73
CA TYR A 436 10.53 -12.26 -13.18
C TYR A 436 11.91 -12.39 -13.82
N ASP A 437 12.08 -13.40 -14.67
CA ASP A 437 13.39 -13.77 -15.22
C ASP A 437 14.02 -12.69 -16.11
N ASP A 438 13.20 -11.81 -16.69
CA ASP A 438 13.63 -10.78 -17.64
C ASP A 438 14.18 -9.50 -16.97
N TYR A 439 14.26 -9.45 -15.63
CA TYR A 439 14.74 -8.27 -14.91
C TYR A 439 16.05 -8.53 -14.16
N ASP A 440 16.91 -7.52 -14.19
CA ASP A 440 18.02 -7.43 -13.26
C ASP A 440 17.52 -6.94 -11.91
N TYR A 441 17.99 -7.60 -10.85
CA TYR A 441 17.69 -7.23 -9.48
C TYR A 441 18.95 -6.80 -8.74
N LYS A 442 18.81 -5.72 -7.97
CA LYS A 442 19.86 -5.19 -7.12
C LYS A 442 19.65 -5.62 -5.68
N GLU A 443 20.78 -5.86 -4.99
CA GLU A 443 20.82 -6.20 -3.57
C GLU A 443 20.11 -7.51 -3.19
N ILE A 444 20.00 -8.43 -4.15
CA ILE A 444 19.59 -9.81 -3.90
C ILE A 444 20.74 -10.80 -4.11
N ASP A 445 20.68 -11.95 -3.43
CA ASP A 445 21.53 -13.11 -3.64
C ASP A 445 20.68 -14.37 -3.68
N THR A 446 20.63 -15.03 -4.85
CA THR A 446 19.91 -16.27 -5.12
C THR A 446 20.86 -17.46 -5.37
N LYS A 447 22.16 -17.32 -5.07
CA LYS A 447 23.15 -18.40 -5.28
C LYS A 447 22.88 -19.63 -4.42
N ASN A 448 22.20 -19.46 -3.28
CA ASN A 448 21.74 -20.57 -2.48
C ASN A 448 20.35 -21.01 -2.99
N PRO A 449 20.17 -22.27 -3.43
CA PRO A 449 18.90 -22.71 -3.99
C PRO A 449 17.75 -22.71 -2.98
N SER A 450 18.02 -22.67 -1.67
CA SER A 450 16.99 -22.72 -0.63
C SER A 450 16.41 -21.35 -0.27
N PHE A 451 17.15 -20.25 -0.51
CA PHE A 451 16.77 -18.92 -0.03
C PHE A 451 17.14 -17.80 -1.01
N LEU A 452 16.28 -16.81 -1.12
CA LEU A 452 16.62 -15.48 -1.61
C LEU A 452 17.06 -14.63 -0.41
N LYS A 453 18.27 -14.07 -0.49
CA LYS A 453 18.72 -13.04 0.46
C LYS A 453 18.47 -11.67 -0.14
N LEU A 454 17.92 -10.76 0.64
CA LEU A 454 17.63 -9.39 0.24
C LEU A 454 18.23 -8.43 1.25
N LYS A 455 19.03 -7.44 0.82
CA LYS A 455 19.42 -6.34 1.71
C LYS A 455 18.23 -5.45 2.03
N THR A 456 18.05 -5.12 3.30
CA THR A 456 16.88 -4.42 3.78
C THR A 456 17.14 -3.68 5.09
N SER A 457 16.35 -2.64 5.33
CA SER A 457 16.29 -1.91 6.60
C SER A 457 15.39 -2.57 7.64
N LEU A 458 14.71 -3.67 7.30
CA LEU A 458 13.68 -4.33 8.10
C LEU A 458 14.09 -4.47 9.58
N PHE A 459 15.23 -5.12 9.85
CA PHE A 459 15.71 -5.39 11.21
C PHE A 459 16.48 -4.21 11.85
N ILE A 460 16.75 -3.17 11.07
CA ILE A 460 17.54 -2.01 11.49
C ILE A 460 16.63 -0.91 12.05
N GLN A 461 15.47 -0.72 11.42
CA GLN A 461 14.51 0.34 11.76
C GLN A 461 13.08 -0.20 12.02
N PRO A 462 12.90 -1.18 12.93
CA PRO A 462 11.57 -1.63 13.31
C PRO A 462 10.81 -0.52 14.06
N ASP A 463 9.49 -0.64 14.13
CA ASP A 463 8.65 0.31 14.88
C ASP A 463 8.72 0.08 16.38
N PHE A 464 8.93 -1.17 16.78
CA PHE A 464 9.27 -1.55 18.14
C PHE A 464 9.98 -2.90 18.17
N ILE A 465 10.60 -3.23 19.29
CA ILE A 465 11.20 -4.53 19.55
C ILE A 465 10.71 -5.09 20.88
N LEU A 466 10.52 -6.40 20.95
CA LEU A 466 10.18 -7.13 22.17
C LEU A 466 11.11 -8.34 22.36
N GLY A 467 11.08 -8.91 23.56
CA GLY A 467 11.97 -9.99 23.97
C GLY A 467 13.40 -9.53 24.21
N GLU A 468 14.27 -10.49 24.53
CA GLU A 468 15.69 -10.24 24.79
C GLU A 468 16.46 -10.18 23.48
N ASN A 469 16.48 -8.98 22.89
CA ASN A 469 17.15 -8.76 21.62
C ASN A 469 18.63 -8.36 21.84
N PRO A 470 19.63 -9.19 21.45
CA PRO A 470 21.04 -8.94 21.71
C PRO A 470 21.60 -7.72 20.97
N VAL A 471 20.93 -7.28 19.90
CA VAL A 471 21.36 -6.15 19.06
C VAL A 471 20.56 -4.87 19.32
N LYS A 472 19.76 -4.85 20.40
CA LYS A 472 18.99 -3.67 20.84
C LYS A 472 19.82 -2.37 20.93
N PRO A 473 21.08 -2.35 21.42
CA PRO A 473 21.87 -1.12 21.44
C PRO A 473 22.09 -0.51 20.05
N PHE A 474 22.34 -1.34 19.03
CA PHE A 474 22.50 -0.89 17.65
C PHE A 474 21.18 -0.35 17.09
N ILE A 475 20.08 -1.09 17.27
CA ILE A 475 18.75 -0.67 16.83
C ILE A 475 18.36 0.66 17.48
N ARG A 476 18.63 0.84 18.78
CA ARG A 476 18.38 2.10 19.46
C ARG A 476 19.10 3.27 18.80
N LYS A 477 20.39 3.12 18.46
CA LYS A 477 21.15 4.16 17.75
C LYS A 477 20.51 4.52 16.41
N MET A 478 20.07 3.52 15.65
CA MET A 478 19.42 3.74 14.36
C MET A 478 18.06 4.42 14.48
N VAL A 479 17.24 3.99 15.44
CA VAL A 479 15.96 4.64 15.78
C VAL A 479 16.18 6.08 16.23
N GLU A 480 17.22 6.35 17.03
CA GLU A 480 17.57 7.72 17.44
C GLU A 480 18.00 8.60 16.27
N ASN A 481 18.77 8.07 15.32
CA ASN A 481 19.16 8.80 14.11
C ASN A 481 17.93 9.16 13.27
N LYS A 482 17.07 8.18 12.97
CA LYS A 482 15.81 8.39 12.25
C LYS A 482 14.99 9.50 12.93
N ARG A 483 14.79 9.34 14.24
CA ARG A 483 14.03 10.27 15.08
C ARG A 483 14.53 11.71 15.04
N LYS A 484 15.84 11.92 14.99
CA LYS A 484 16.44 13.27 14.88
C LYS A 484 16.32 13.85 13.47
N ALA A 485 16.28 13.00 12.45
CA ALA A 485 16.30 13.43 11.05
C ALA A 485 14.91 13.77 10.51
N ILE A 486 13.86 13.00 10.83
CA ILE A 486 12.57 13.11 10.13
C ILE A 486 11.36 13.49 11.01
N TYR A 487 11.46 13.40 12.34
CA TYR A 487 10.29 13.65 13.19
C TYR A 487 10.14 15.12 13.55
N THR A 488 9.00 15.70 13.16
CA THR A 488 8.68 17.12 13.30
C THR A 488 7.61 17.41 14.35
N LYS A 489 6.98 16.37 14.92
CA LYS A 489 6.00 16.49 16.00
C LYS A 489 6.46 15.85 17.31
N PRO A 490 5.93 16.30 18.46
CA PRO A 490 6.13 15.60 19.73
C PRO A 490 5.49 14.21 19.72
N TYR A 491 6.13 13.25 20.38
CA TYR A 491 5.63 11.86 20.52
C TYR A 491 6.06 11.26 21.86
N LEU A 492 5.36 10.23 22.30
CA LEU A 492 5.77 9.39 23.41
C LEU A 492 6.82 8.38 22.93
N PHE A 493 7.95 8.30 23.61
CA PHE A 493 9.00 7.32 23.34
C PHE A 493 9.14 6.32 24.47
N CYS A 494 9.07 5.02 24.16
CA CYS A 494 9.37 3.97 25.12
C CYS A 494 10.84 3.54 25.05
N ASN A 495 11.59 3.71 26.14
CA ASN A 495 12.99 3.31 26.18
C ASN A 495 13.17 1.78 26.18
N ASN A 496 12.14 1.03 26.56
CA ASN A 496 12.19 -0.43 26.64
C ASN A 496 11.95 -1.12 25.29
N CYS A 497 10.85 -0.82 24.60
CA CYS A 497 10.56 -1.43 23.30
C CYS A 497 10.88 -0.52 22.10
N LEU A 498 11.38 0.69 22.31
CA LEU A 498 11.69 1.69 21.26
C LEU A 498 10.48 2.18 20.45
N ASN A 499 9.25 1.89 20.92
CA ASN A 499 8.03 2.42 20.31
C ASN A 499 8.00 3.95 20.33
N ARG A 500 7.46 4.54 19.26
CA ARG A 500 7.17 5.98 19.12
C ARG A 500 5.69 6.12 18.90
N ASP A 501 4.99 6.91 19.69
CA ASP A 501 3.54 7.07 19.58
C ASP A 501 3.18 8.56 19.49
N PHE A 502 2.77 9.00 18.30
CA PHE A 502 2.37 10.38 18.05
C PHE A 502 0.92 10.66 18.44
N ASP A 503 0.05 9.65 18.42
CA ASP A 503 -1.39 9.82 18.63
C ASP A 503 -1.72 10.12 20.09
N ILE A 504 -1.01 9.47 21.01
CA ILE A 504 -1.17 9.69 22.45
C ILE A 504 -0.93 11.16 22.84
N VAL A 505 0.02 11.83 22.18
CA VAL A 505 0.38 13.22 22.53
C VAL A 505 -0.66 14.21 22.02
N ALA A 506 -1.21 13.96 20.83
CA ALA A 506 -2.25 14.81 20.24
C ALA A 506 -3.59 14.69 20.97
N GLY A 507 -3.89 13.53 21.57
CA GLY A 507 -5.14 13.29 22.29
C GLY A 507 -5.31 14.05 23.62
N GLY A 508 -4.35 14.88 24.04
CA GLY A 508 -4.44 15.66 25.27
C GLY A 508 -4.49 14.82 26.55
N ILE A 509 -4.07 13.54 26.48
CA ILE A 509 -4.09 12.60 27.60
C ILE A 509 -3.11 13.11 28.67
N LYS A 510 -3.66 13.54 29.82
CA LYS A 510 -2.89 14.16 30.92
C LYS A 510 -2.02 13.17 31.68
N GLU A 511 -2.39 11.89 31.69
CA GLU A 511 -1.66 10.84 32.42
C GLU A 511 -1.42 9.63 31.51
N ILE A 512 -0.19 9.53 31.00
CA ILE A 512 0.26 8.36 30.25
C ILE A 512 1.24 7.63 31.16
N ASN A 513 0.77 6.53 31.76
CA ASN A 513 1.54 5.81 32.77
C ASN A 513 2.30 4.60 32.19
N SER A 514 1.99 4.16 30.97
CA SER A 514 2.65 3.01 30.35
C SER A 514 2.64 3.03 28.82
N CYS A 515 3.56 2.28 28.22
CA CYS A 515 3.62 2.08 26.77
C CYS A 515 2.53 1.12 26.30
N THR A 516 1.79 1.50 25.26
CA THR A 516 0.72 0.70 24.61
C THR A 516 1.19 -0.64 24.03
N VAL A 517 2.48 -0.77 23.71
CA VAL A 517 3.03 -1.99 23.10
C VAL A 517 3.55 -2.98 24.15
N CYS A 518 4.24 -2.51 25.19
CA CYS A 518 4.95 -3.39 26.13
C CYS A 518 4.58 -3.21 27.60
N GLY A 519 3.65 -2.29 27.93
CA GLY A 519 3.23 -2.00 29.30
C GLY A 519 4.29 -1.28 30.17
N SER A 520 5.47 -0.98 29.62
CA SER A 520 6.56 -0.36 30.37
C SER A 520 6.22 1.08 30.79
N GLN A 521 6.55 1.43 32.04
CA GLN A 521 6.51 2.81 32.56
C GLN A 521 7.77 3.62 32.20
N ASN A 522 8.81 2.99 31.65
CA ASN A 522 10.01 3.68 31.16
C ASN A 522 9.75 4.37 29.80
N ILE A 523 8.95 5.42 29.85
CA ILE A 523 8.51 6.24 28.72
C ILE A 523 8.95 7.69 28.93
N SER A 524 9.10 8.43 27.83
CA SER A 524 9.42 9.86 27.89
C SER A 524 8.74 10.60 26.75
N LEU A 525 8.20 11.78 27.04
CA LEU A 525 7.75 12.69 26.00
C LEU A 525 8.96 13.29 25.30
N LYS A 526 9.03 13.12 23.98
CA LYS A 526 10.09 13.71 23.15
C LYS A 526 9.51 14.82 22.32
N LYS A 527 10.22 15.94 22.27
CA LYS A 527 9.96 17.03 21.32
C LYS A 527 10.95 16.90 20.15
N PRO A 528 10.57 17.35 18.94
CA PRO A 528 11.48 17.45 17.81
C PRO A 528 12.72 18.23 18.20
N SER A 529 13.88 17.83 17.67
CA SER A 529 15.07 18.67 17.71
C SER A 529 14.75 19.94 16.90
N LYS A 530 15.02 21.12 17.46
CA LYS A 530 14.90 22.38 16.72
C LYS A 530 15.91 22.45 15.60
#